data_AF-A0A419JZ76-F1
#
_entry.id   AF-A0A419JZ76-F1
#
_cell.length_a   1.000
_cell.length_b   1.000
_cell.length_c   1.000
_cell.angle_alpha   90.00
_cell.angle_beta   90.00
_cell.angle_gamma   90.00
#
_symmetry.space_group_name_H-M   'P 1'
#
loop_
_entity.id
_entity.type
_entity.pdbx_description
1 polymer ?
#
loop_
_entity_poly.entity_id
_entity_poly.type
_entity_poly.pdbx_seq_one_letter_code
_entity_poly.pdbx_strand_id
1 'polypeptide(L)'
;MKADLVSVKVDAVSEGVWRRINRPHKSLKISEILDGISEFSKEFKGKLITETMLINGLDYTDEAEEIADFLSELKPYKAYVAIPTRPPAEKWVKPAEEEVVNKVFQIFSERLGYERVEYLIGYEGSAFVSTGDIEDDILSIASVHPIREEGMRELLRRAGADWSVVERLLDKEKLLQLKYEGHRYYLRKFKSV
;
A
#
# COMPACT_ATOMS: atom_id res chain seq x y z
N MET A 1 -20.00 -13.70 -15.85
CA MET A 1 -20.20 -12.49 -15.02
C MET A 1 -20.01 -11.24 -15.88
N LYS A 2 -20.79 -10.17 -15.66
CA LYS A 2 -20.62 -8.87 -16.34
C LYS A 2 -20.12 -7.83 -15.33
N ALA A 3 -18.82 -7.85 -15.04
CA ALA A 3 -18.16 -6.84 -14.23
C ALA A 3 -16.83 -6.49 -14.91
N ASP A 4 -16.51 -5.20 -14.98
CA ASP A 4 -15.26 -4.72 -15.60
C ASP A 4 -14.10 -4.69 -14.61
N LEU A 5 -14.41 -4.55 -13.31
CA LEU A 5 -13.46 -4.47 -12.20
C LEU A 5 -14.02 -5.21 -10.99
N VAL A 6 -13.18 -6.00 -10.32
CA VAL A 6 -13.48 -6.62 -9.02
C VAL A 6 -12.31 -6.38 -8.08
N SER A 7 -12.62 -5.95 -6.85
CA SER A 7 -11.66 -5.84 -5.75
C SER A 7 -11.86 -6.99 -4.76
N VAL A 8 -10.77 -7.66 -4.39
CA VAL A 8 -10.76 -8.69 -3.35
C VAL A 8 -9.82 -8.28 -2.22
N LYS A 9 -10.22 -8.55 -0.98
CA LYS A 9 -9.38 -8.29 0.19
C LYS A 9 -8.56 -9.53 0.54
N VAL A 10 -7.25 -9.33 0.70
CA VAL A 10 -6.28 -10.34 1.13
C VAL A 10 -5.44 -9.69 2.22
N ASP A 11 -6.04 -9.54 3.40
CA ASP A 11 -5.39 -8.92 4.56
C ASP A 11 -4.43 -9.90 5.27
N ALA A 12 -4.60 -11.20 5.01
CA ALA A 12 -3.81 -12.29 5.55
C ALA A 12 -4.01 -13.54 4.67
N VAL A 13 -3.04 -14.44 4.71
CA VAL A 13 -3.11 -15.82 4.22
C VAL A 13 -3.05 -16.83 5.37
N SER A 14 -2.48 -16.45 6.51
CA SER A 14 -2.52 -17.28 7.72
C SER A 14 -3.81 -17.09 8.52
N GLU A 15 -4.39 -18.20 9.00
CA GLU A 15 -5.64 -18.19 9.77
C GLU A 15 -5.51 -17.35 11.06
N GLY A 16 -4.35 -17.38 11.72
CA GLY A 16 -4.10 -16.64 12.95
C GLY A 16 -4.16 -15.12 12.75
N VAL A 17 -3.47 -14.62 11.72
CA VAL A 17 -3.47 -13.19 11.38
C VAL A 17 -4.85 -12.77 10.88
N TRP A 18 -5.46 -13.56 9.99
CA TRP A 18 -6.80 -13.30 9.47
C TRP A 18 -7.88 -13.20 10.55
N ARG A 19 -7.86 -14.09 11.55
CA ARG A 19 -8.80 -14.01 12.67
C ARG A 19 -8.61 -12.77 13.51
N ARG A 20 -7.38 -12.28 13.63
CA ARG A 20 -7.05 -11.08 14.40
C ARG A 20 -7.45 -9.80 13.67
N ILE A 21 -7.22 -9.74 12.36
CA ILE A 21 -7.57 -8.58 11.53
C ILE A 21 -9.07 -8.57 11.19
N ASN A 22 -9.56 -9.60 10.50
CA ASN A 22 -10.88 -9.61 9.88
C ASN A 22 -12.00 -10.05 10.84
N ARG A 23 -11.66 -10.70 11.95
CA ARG A 23 -12.61 -11.26 12.95
C ARG A 23 -13.84 -11.93 12.30
N PRO A 24 -13.64 -12.83 11.33
CA PRO A 24 -14.71 -13.43 10.56
C PRO A 24 -15.51 -14.42 11.42
N HIS A 25 -16.72 -14.76 10.95
CA HIS A 25 -17.54 -15.78 11.61
C HIS A 25 -16.78 -17.11 11.75
N LYS A 26 -16.94 -17.80 12.89
CA LYS A 26 -16.13 -18.98 13.27
C LYS A 26 -16.22 -20.15 12.27
N SER A 27 -17.30 -20.23 11.51
CA SER A 27 -17.51 -21.29 10.51
C SER A 27 -16.74 -21.06 9.21
N LEU A 28 -16.32 -19.82 8.92
CA LEU A 28 -15.56 -19.51 7.70
C LEU A 28 -14.11 -19.96 7.88
N LYS A 29 -13.49 -20.51 6.85
CA LYS A 29 -12.07 -20.86 6.84
C LYS A 29 -11.35 -20.01 5.82
N ILE A 30 -10.17 -19.48 6.16
CA ILE A 30 -9.44 -18.64 5.22
C ILE A 30 -9.04 -19.42 3.96
N SER A 31 -8.66 -20.69 4.11
CA SER A 31 -8.24 -21.53 2.99
C SER A 31 -9.33 -21.62 1.90
N GLU A 32 -10.58 -21.83 2.30
CA GLU A 32 -11.72 -21.90 1.37
C GLU A 32 -11.97 -20.56 0.65
N ILE A 33 -11.70 -19.44 1.32
CA ILE A 33 -11.81 -18.10 0.72
C ILE A 33 -10.68 -17.85 -0.28
N LEU A 34 -9.44 -18.20 0.07
CA LEU A 34 -8.28 -18.06 -0.81
C LEU A 34 -8.42 -18.96 -2.05
N ASP A 35 -8.88 -20.20 -1.87
CA ASP A 35 -9.19 -21.12 -2.97
C ASP A 35 -10.25 -20.51 -3.90
N GLY A 36 -11.34 -19.99 -3.34
CA GLY A 36 -12.38 -19.31 -4.12
C GLY A 36 -11.87 -18.08 -4.88
N ILE A 37 -10.98 -17.28 -4.28
CA ILE A 37 -10.32 -16.15 -4.96
C ILE A 37 -9.43 -16.65 -6.11
N SER A 38 -8.69 -17.74 -5.91
CA SER A 38 -7.82 -18.35 -6.92
C SER A 38 -8.62 -18.95 -8.08
N GLU A 39 -9.75 -19.61 -7.81
CA GLU A 39 -10.66 -20.08 -8.85
C GLU A 39 -11.29 -18.92 -9.62
N PHE A 40 -11.77 -17.91 -8.89
CA PHE A 40 -12.36 -16.72 -9.49
C PHE A 40 -11.39 -15.99 -10.42
N SER A 41 -10.11 -15.85 -10.03
CA SER A 41 -9.10 -15.13 -10.84
C SER A 41 -8.81 -15.82 -12.18
N LYS A 42 -8.94 -17.14 -12.27
CA LYS A 42 -8.74 -17.91 -13.51
C LYS A 42 -9.87 -17.65 -14.53
N GLU A 43 -11.09 -17.52 -14.04
CA GLU A 43 -12.28 -17.34 -14.88
C GLU A 43 -12.56 -15.88 -15.22
N PHE A 44 -12.30 -14.96 -14.29
CA PHE A 44 -12.62 -13.55 -14.44
C PHE A 44 -11.76 -12.89 -15.54
N LYS A 45 -12.43 -12.18 -16.46
CA LYS A 45 -11.77 -11.53 -17.62
C LYS A 45 -11.65 -10.00 -17.50
N GLY A 46 -12.21 -9.42 -16.44
CA GLY A 46 -12.05 -8.01 -16.12
C GLY A 46 -10.75 -7.73 -15.36
N LYS A 47 -10.63 -6.53 -14.81
CA LYS A 47 -9.50 -6.15 -13.95
C LYS A 47 -9.72 -6.67 -12.53
N LEU A 48 -8.86 -7.55 -12.06
CA LEU A 48 -8.82 -7.95 -10.65
C LEU A 48 -7.87 -7.04 -9.90
N ILE A 49 -8.31 -6.40 -8.83
CA ILE A 49 -7.44 -5.68 -7.90
C ILE A 49 -7.49 -6.33 -6.52
N THR A 50 -6.41 -6.21 -5.76
CA THR A 50 -6.34 -6.71 -4.39
C THR A 50 -6.10 -5.57 -3.41
N GLU A 51 -6.58 -5.73 -2.19
CA GLU A 51 -6.35 -4.81 -1.08
C GLU A 51 -5.82 -5.60 0.13
N THR A 52 -4.74 -5.13 0.74
CA THR A 52 -4.15 -5.68 1.96
C THR A 52 -4.03 -4.57 3.00
N MET A 53 -4.83 -4.64 4.06
CA MET A 53 -4.86 -3.65 5.13
C MET A 53 -3.88 -4.00 6.26
N LEU A 54 -2.94 -3.11 6.53
CA LEU A 54 -1.94 -3.24 7.59
C LEU A 54 -2.35 -2.45 8.84
N ILE A 55 -2.47 -3.17 9.95
CA ILE A 55 -2.71 -2.61 11.29
C ILE A 55 -1.48 -2.79 12.19
N ASN A 56 -1.35 -1.92 13.19
CA ASN A 56 -0.28 -1.97 14.19
C ASN A 56 -0.37 -3.20 15.09
N GLY A 57 0.76 -3.62 15.66
CA GLY A 57 0.86 -4.70 16.65
C GLY A 57 0.80 -6.11 16.07
N LEU A 58 1.03 -6.25 14.77
CA LEU A 58 1.20 -7.52 14.05
C LEU A 58 2.59 -7.59 13.43
N ASP A 59 3.16 -8.78 13.39
CA ASP A 59 4.38 -9.06 12.63
C ASP A 59 3.98 -9.54 11.24
N TYR A 60 4.40 -8.79 10.22
CA TYR A 60 4.13 -9.10 8.82
C TYR A 60 5.35 -9.70 8.11
N THR A 61 6.43 -10.02 8.81
CA THR A 61 7.69 -10.39 8.15
C THR A 61 7.53 -11.60 7.23
N ASP A 62 6.95 -12.69 7.74
CA ASP A 62 6.68 -13.88 6.92
C ASP A 62 5.35 -13.73 6.16
N GLU A 63 4.34 -13.17 6.83
CA GLU A 63 2.99 -13.00 6.26
C GLU A 63 3.00 -12.16 4.96
N ALA A 64 3.83 -11.12 4.87
CA ALA A 64 3.91 -10.29 3.67
C ALA A 64 4.50 -11.04 2.47
N GLU A 65 5.48 -11.92 2.69
CA GLU A 65 6.02 -12.77 1.63
C GLU A 65 4.97 -13.78 1.16
N GLU A 66 4.26 -14.42 2.09
CA GLU A 66 3.22 -15.39 1.75
C GLU A 66 2.03 -14.74 1.03
N ILE A 67 1.62 -13.53 1.45
CA ILE A 67 0.63 -12.74 0.70
C ILE A 67 1.16 -12.41 -0.68
N ALA A 68 2.40 -11.92 -0.80
CA ALA A 68 2.97 -11.56 -2.10
C ALA A 68 3.02 -12.77 -3.06
N ASP A 69 3.39 -13.94 -2.56
CA ASP A 69 3.38 -15.19 -3.31
C ASP A 69 1.97 -15.54 -3.78
N PHE A 70 0.98 -15.52 -2.89
CA PHE A 70 -0.42 -15.76 -3.25
C PHE A 70 -0.92 -14.75 -4.30
N LEU A 71 -0.66 -13.45 -4.11
CA LEU A 71 -1.05 -12.41 -5.06
C LEU A 71 -0.37 -12.60 -6.43
N SER A 72 0.85 -13.15 -6.47
CA SER A 72 1.56 -13.40 -7.73
C SER A 72 0.84 -14.45 -8.59
N GLU A 73 0.20 -15.44 -7.97
CA GLU A 73 -0.60 -16.45 -8.64
C GLU A 73 -1.89 -15.87 -9.24
N LEU A 74 -2.50 -14.90 -8.54
CA LEU A 74 -3.72 -14.21 -9.00
C LEU A 74 -3.46 -13.26 -10.18
N LYS A 75 -2.21 -12.80 -10.36
CA LYS A 75 -1.79 -11.82 -11.38
C LYS A 75 -2.70 -10.58 -11.42
N PRO A 76 -2.91 -9.88 -10.29
CA PRO A 76 -3.81 -8.74 -10.25
C PRO A 76 -3.35 -7.63 -11.21
N TYR A 77 -4.32 -6.84 -11.66
CA TYR A 77 -4.08 -5.57 -12.34
C TYR A 77 -3.38 -4.57 -11.41
N LYS A 78 -3.78 -4.55 -10.14
CA LYS A 78 -3.19 -3.72 -9.09
C LYS A 78 -3.32 -4.39 -7.72
N ALA A 79 -2.30 -4.26 -6.88
CA ALA A 79 -2.29 -4.66 -5.50
C ALA A 79 -2.12 -3.43 -4.61
N TYR A 80 -3.08 -3.18 -3.74
CA TYR A 80 -3.11 -2.02 -2.86
C TYR A 80 -2.64 -2.39 -1.46
N VAL A 81 -1.63 -1.70 -0.96
CA VAL A 81 -1.24 -1.72 0.45
C VAL A 81 -1.97 -0.59 1.16
N ALA A 82 -2.85 -0.95 2.09
CA ALA A 82 -3.75 -0.03 2.77
C ALA A 82 -3.44 0.05 4.27
N ILE A 83 -3.91 1.14 4.89
CA ILE A 83 -3.99 1.29 6.35
C ILE A 83 -5.38 1.80 6.72
N PRO A 84 -5.85 1.63 7.97
CA PRO A 84 -7.03 2.32 8.46
C PRO A 84 -6.92 3.84 8.30
N THR A 85 -7.70 4.43 7.39
CA THR A 85 -7.75 5.89 7.16
C THR A 85 -8.95 6.57 7.81
N ARG A 86 -9.84 5.79 8.42
CA ARG A 86 -11.03 6.24 9.14
C ARG A 86 -11.01 5.70 10.57
N PRO A 87 -11.69 6.36 11.52
CA PRO A 87 -11.80 5.86 12.89
C PRO A 87 -12.30 4.40 12.90
N PRO A 88 -11.52 3.46 13.46
CA PRO A 88 -11.94 2.06 13.53
C PRO A 88 -13.03 1.86 14.59
N ALA A 89 -13.82 0.81 14.45
CA ALA A 89 -14.82 0.44 15.45
C ALA A 89 -14.18 0.07 16.80
N GLU A 90 -12.94 -0.42 16.77
CA GLU A 90 -12.19 -0.90 17.94
C GLU A 90 -11.06 0.06 18.27
N LYS A 91 -11.02 0.54 19.52
CA LYS A 91 -10.04 1.56 19.96
C LYS A 91 -8.58 1.12 19.91
N TRP A 92 -8.32 -0.19 19.92
CA TRP A 92 -6.97 -0.74 19.87
C TRP A 92 -6.42 -0.83 18.44
N VAL A 93 -7.28 -0.73 17.43
CA VAL A 93 -6.85 -0.78 16.03
C VAL A 93 -6.21 0.56 15.68
N LYS A 94 -4.96 0.51 15.21
CA LYS A 94 -4.20 1.65 14.74
C LYS A 94 -3.57 1.33 13.38
N PRO A 95 -3.28 2.33 12.55
CA PRO A 95 -2.46 2.15 11.36
C PRO A 95 -1.11 1.51 11.68
N ALA A 96 -0.64 0.61 10.81
CA ALA A 96 0.75 0.16 10.88
C ALA A 96 1.72 1.33 10.70
N GLU A 97 2.89 1.25 11.33
CA GLU A 97 3.95 2.25 11.21
C GLU A 97 4.47 2.34 9.76
N GLU A 98 4.90 3.53 9.35
CA GLU A 98 5.40 3.83 8.00
C GLU A 98 6.49 2.85 7.53
N GLU A 99 7.40 2.42 8.43
CA GLU A 99 8.45 1.45 8.11
C GLU A 99 7.89 0.09 7.71
N VAL A 100 6.85 -0.37 8.40
CA VAL A 100 6.17 -1.64 8.10
C VAL A 100 5.44 -1.53 6.77
N VAL A 101 4.72 -0.42 6.56
CA VAL A 101 4.00 -0.16 5.29
C VAL A 101 4.98 -0.09 4.11
N ASN A 102 6.14 0.54 4.29
CA ASN A 102 7.19 0.56 3.27
C ASN A 102 7.75 -0.85 3.02
N LYS A 103 8.07 -1.61 4.08
CA LYS A 103 8.61 -2.97 3.94
C LYS A 103 7.66 -3.87 3.14
N VAL A 104 6.38 -3.90 3.49
CA VAL A 104 5.37 -4.69 2.77
C VAL A 104 5.23 -4.23 1.31
N PHE A 105 5.25 -2.91 1.07
CA PHE A 105 5.23 -2.37 -0.29
C PHE A 105 6.42 -2.85 -1.14
N GLN A 106 7.63 -2.86 -0.57
CA GLN A 106 8.82 -3.32 -1.29
C GLN A 106 8.74 -4.83 -1.59
N ILE A 107 8.35 -5.65 -0.61
CA ILE A 107 8.14 -7.10 -0.80
C ILE A 107 7.15 -7.36 -1.94
N PHE A 108 6.00 -6.66 -1.92
CA PHE A 108 5.00 -6.80 -2.97
C PHE A 108 5.54 -6.33 -4.31
N SER A 109 6.29 -5.23 -4.35
CA SER A 109 6.86 -4.67 -5.58
C SER A 109 7.91 -5.58 -6.20
N GLU A 110 8.73 -6.23 -5.38
CA GLU A 110 9.73 -7.20 -5.80
C GLU A 110 9.07 -8.45 -6.40
N ARG A 111 7.96 -8.92 -5.82
CA ARG A 111 7.25 -10.12 -6.27
C ARG A 111 6.31 -9.89 -7.46
N LEU A 112 5.58 -8.77 -7.46
CA LEU A 112 4.49 -8.48 -8.41
C LEU A 112 4.90 -7.53 -9.54
N GLY A 113 5.98 -6.77 -9.36
CA GLY A 113 6.36 -5.65 -10.21
C GLY A 113 5.92 -4.32 -9.61
N TYR A 114 6.83 -3.35 -9.60
CA TYR A 114 6.64 -2.02 -8.99
C TYR A 114 5.41 -1.28 -9.55
N GLU A 115 5.13 -1.43 -10.85
CA GLU A 115 3.99 -0.78 -11.51
C GLU A 115 2.63 -1.34 -11.09
N ARG A 116 2.61 -2.50 -10.41
CA ARG A 116 1.39 -3.16 -9.95
C ARG A 116 1.06 -2.88 -8.49
N VAL A 117 1.95 -2.25 -7.74
CA VAL A 117 1.74 -2.00 -6.32
C VAL A 117 1.51 -0.52 -6.08
N GLU A 118 0.46 -0.20 -5.32
CA GLU A 118 0.13 1.17 -4.92
C GLU A 118 -0.31 1.21 -3.46
N TYR A 119 -0.20 2.38 -2.87
CA TYR A 119 -0.76 2.71 -1.58
C TYR A 119 -2.22 3.11 -1.67
N LEU A 120 -2.99 2.69 -0.68
CA LEU A 120 -4.34 3.14 -0.39
C LEU A 120 -4.39 3.66 1.06
N ILE A 121 -3.58 4.69 1.33
CA ILE A 121 -3.26 5.14 2.70
C ILE A 121 -3.67 6.59 3.00
N GLY A 122 -4.36 7.27 2.06
CA GLY A 122 -4.74 8.67 2.20
C GLY A 122 -6.10 9.00 1.60
N TYR A 123 -6.61 10.18 1.94
CA TYR A 123 -7.79 10.77 1.30
C TYR A 123 -7.37 11.41 -0.03
N GLU A 124 -7.95 10.94 -1.15
CA GLU A 124 -7.76 11.45 -2.52
C GLU A 124 -8.42 12.84 -2.75
N GLY A 125 -8.34 13.75 -1.78
CA GLY A 125 -8.79 15.13 -1.96
C GLY A 125 -7.85 15.87 -2.90
N SER A 126 -8.36 16.26 -4.08
CA SER A 126 -7.73 17.14 -5.09
C SER A 126 -6.30 16.79 -5.55
N ALA A 127 -5.87 15.53 -5.42
CA ALA A 127 -4.48 15.09 -5.66
C ALA A 127 -4.17 14.69 -7.13
N PHE A 128 -5.11 14.85 -8.07
CA PHE A 128 -4.96 14.36 -9.46
C PHE A 128 -4.75 15.46 -10.50
N VAL A 129 -4.56 16.70 -10.07
CA VAL A 129 -4.26 17.82 -10.97
C VAL A 129 -2.89 18.32 -10.58
N SER A 130 -1.92 18.31 -11.51
CA SER A 130 -0.67 19.03 -11.29
C SER A 130 -1.04 20.48 -11.04
N THR A 131 -0.85 20.94 -9.80
CA THR A 131 -1.27 22.27 -9.38
C THR A 131 -0.33 23.35 -9.90
N GLY A 132 0.78 22.94 -10.53
CA GLY A 132 1.93 23.80 -10.81
C GLY A 132 2.82 24.02 -9.58
N ASP A 133 2.46 23.45 -8.42
CA ASP A 133 3.25 23.46 -7.19
C ASP A 133 3.94 22.10 -6.98
N ILE A 134 5.26 22.11 -7.05
CA ILE A 134 6.09 20.92 -6.86
C ILE A 134 5.92 20.28 -5.47
N GLU A 135 5.58 21.06 -4.43
CA GLU A 135 5.30 20.49 -3.10
C GLU A 135 4.05 19.59 -3.15
N ASP A 136 2.99 20.03 -3.83
CA ASP A 136 1.75 19.27 -3.96
C ASP A 136 1.92 18.05 -4.87
N ASP A 137 2.69 18.18 -5.96
CA ASP A 137 2.98 17.07 -6.85
C ASP A 137 3.76 15.96 -6.11
N ILE A 138 4.78 16.32 -5.32
CA ILE A 138 5.51 15.37 -4.47
C ILE A 138 4.58 14.65 -3.51
N LEU A 139 3.71 15.39 -2.81
CA LEU A 139 2.80 14.81 -1.82
C LEU A 139 1.72 13.94 -2.44
N SER A 140 1.30 14.24 -3.66
CA SER A 140 0.33 13.47 -4.43
C SER A 140 0.92 12.14 -4.89
N ILE A 141 2.16 12.15 -5.42
CA ILE A 141 2.87 10.92 -5.77
C ILE A 141 3.17 10.09 -4.52
N ALA A 142 3.67 10.73 -3.45
CA ALA A 142 4.01 10.05 -2.21
C ALA A 142 2.78 9.45 -1.47
N SER A 143 1.56 9.88 -1.80
CA SER A 143 0.34 9.25 -1.28
C SER A 143 -0.02 7.92 -1.95
N VAL A 144 0.51 7.66 -3.14
CA VAL A 144 0.24 6.42 -3.90
C VAL A 144 1.42 5.46 -3.94
N HIS A 145 2.66 5.88 -3.66
CA HIS A 145 3.80 4.97 -3.42
C HIS A 145 5.00 5.73 -2.83
N PRO A 146 6.01 5.04 -2.24
CA PRO A 146 7.28 5.64 -1.86
C PRO A 146 8.01 6.22 -3.08
N ILE A 147 8.71 7.34 -2.91
CA ILE A 147 9.54 7.92 -3.98
C ILE A 147 11.01 7.61 -3.67
N ARG A 148 11.68 6.85 -4.53
CA ARG A 148 13.15 6.68 -4.47
C ARG A 148 13.85 8.03 -4.64
N GLU A 149 14.96 8.25 -3.94
CA GLU A 149 15.71 9.52 -4.07
C GLU A 149 16.03 9.89 -5.52
N GLU A 150 16.45 8.94 -6.33
CA GLU A 150 16.74 9.18 -7.75
C GLU A 150 15.50 9.68 -8.51
N GLY A 151 14.34 9.09 -8.23
CA GLY A 151 13.06 9.54 -8.76
C GLY A 151 12.67 10.93 -8.26
N MET A 152 12.92 11.23 -6.99
CA MET A 152 12.70 12.57 -6.41
C MET A 152 13.59 13.62 -7.08
N ARG A 153 14.87 13.30 -7.30
CA ARG A 153 15.82 14.18 -8.00
C ARG A 153 15.38 14.47 -9.43
N GLU A 154 14.92 13.45 -10.15
CA GLU A 154 14.40 13.62 -11.51
C GLU A 154 13.12 14.45 -11.54
N LEU A 155 12.22 14.26 -10.57
CA LEU A 155 10.99 15.06 -10.42
C LEU A 155 11.33 16.56 -10.23
N LEU A 156 12.22 16.86 -9.28
CA LEU A 156 12.69 18.22 -9.01
C LEU A 156 13.38 18.84 -10.24
N ARG A 157 14.23 18.07 -10.93
CA ARG A 157 14.93 18.52 -12.14
C ARG A 157 13.94 18.91 -13.25
N ARG A 158 12.88 18.13 -13.44
CA ARG A 158 11.83 18.44 -14.44
C ARG A 158 11.02 19.68 -14.08
N ALA A 159 10.80 19.92 -12.79
CA ALA A 159 10.10 21.09 -12.28
C ALA A 159 10.99 22.34 -12.15
N GLY A 160 12.31 22.22 -12.39
CA GLY A 160 13.26 23.31 -12.18
C GLY A 160 13.38 23.74 -10.71
N ALA A 161 13.15 22.80 -9.78
CA ALA A 161 13.16 23.04 -8.34
C ALA A 161 14.40 22.43 -7.66
N ASP A 162 14.79 23.01 -6.52
CA ASP A 162 15.93 22.54 -5.73
C ASP A 162 15.52 21.55 -4.64
N TRP A 163 16.51 20.81 -4.11
CA TRP A 163 16.33 19.87 -3.00
C TRP A 163 15.78 20.52 -1.71
N SER A 164 15.90 21.83 -1.58
CA SER A 164 15.33 22.62 -0.47
C SER A 164 13.82 22.40 -0.32
N VAL A 165 13.10 22.04 -1.38
CA VAL A 165 11.68 21.65 -1.33
C VAL A 165 11.49 20.41 -0.46
N VAL A 166 12.31 19.38 -0.68
CA VAL A 166 12.23 18.11 0.06
C VAL A 166 12.62 18.33 1.51
N GLU A 167 13.66 19.12 1.78
CA GLU A 167 14.06 19.50 3.15
C GLU A 167 12.91 20.18 3.90
N ARG A 168 12.24 21.17 3.28
CA ARG A 168 11.05 21.80 3.88
C ARG A 168 9.92 20.81 4.17
N LEU A 169 9.70 19.82 3.30
CA LEU A 169 8.66 18.81 3.49
C LEU A 169 9.01 17.84 4.62
N LEU A 170 10.29 17.51 4.80
CA LEU A 170 10.79 16.73 5.93
C LEU A 170 10.67 17.51 7.25
N ASP A 171 11.09 18.78 7.26
CA ASP A 171 11.02 19.66 8.44
C ASP A 171 9.58 19.92 8.90
N LYS A 172 8.64 20.06 7.95
CA LYS A 172 7.20 20.18 8.23
C LYS A 172 6.53 18.84 8.56
N GLU A 173 7.30 17.76 8.63
CA GLU A 173 6.80 16.40 8.85
C GLU A 173 5.73 15.95 7.86
N LYS A 174 5.73 16.49 6.63
CA LYS A 174 4.84 16.04 5.56
C LYS A 174 5.40 14.81 4.84
N LEU A 175 6.72 14.69 4.81
CA LEU A 175 7.44 13.52 4.34
C LEU A 175 8.24 12.86 5.47
N LEU A 176 8.50 11.57 5.29
CA LEU A 176 9.44 10.79 6.08
C LEU A 176 10.50 10.22 5.13
N GLN A 177 11.77 10.26 5.55
CA GLN A 177 12.86 9.59 4.84
C GLN A 177 13.16 8.25 5.49
N LEU A 178 13.08 7.16 4.72
CA LEU A 178 13.44 5.82 5.16
C LEU A 178 14.60 5.26 4.32
N LYS A 179 15.38 4.35 4.91
CA LYS A 179 16.40 3.57 4.21
C LYS A 179 15.94 2.12 4.12
N TYR A 180 15.92 1.56 2.92
CA TYR A 180 15.59 0.17 2.65
C TYR A 180 16.53 -0.39 1.59
N GLU A 181 17.15 -1.55 1.86
CA GLU A 181 18.11 -2.23 0.96
C GLU A 181 19.17 -1.28 0.36
N GLY A 182 19.73 -0.39 1.19
CA GLY A 182 20.76 0.56 0.76
C GLY A 182 20.25 1.83 0.06
N HIS A 183 18.97 1.88 -0.33
CA HIS A 183 18.36 3.03 -1.00
C HIS A 183 17.57 3.93 -0.04
N ARG A 184 17.44 5.22 -0.37
CA ARG A 184 16.60 6.18 0.35
C ARG A 184 15.26 6.36 -0.34
N TYR A 185 14.20 6.31 0.46
CA TYR A 185 12.81 6.49 0.04
C TYR A 185 12.17 7.63 0.82
N TYR A 186 11.30 8.36 0.14
CA TYR A 186 10.49 9.44 0.70
C TYR A 186 9.03 9.03 0.68
N LEU A 187 8.42 8.95 1.86
CA LEU A 187 7.04 8.55 2.05
C LEU A 187 6.23 9.72 2.60
N ARG A 188 4.94 9.77 2.30
CA ARG A 188 4.02 10.70 2.95
C ARG A 188 3.81 10.27 4.40
N LYS A 189 4.02 11.18 5.35
CA LYS A 189 3.78 10.89 6.78
C LYS A 189 2.27 10.69 7.00
N PHE A 190 1.91 9.66 7.77
CA PHE A 190 0.51 9.40 8.08
C PHE A 190 0.04 10.38 9.15
N LYS A 191 -1.18 10.90 9.03
CA LYS A 191 -1.75 11.70 10.11
C LYS A 191 -2.02 10.77 11.28
N SER A 192 -1.34 10.99 12.40
CA SER A 192 -1.68 10.33 13.66
C SER A 192 -3.11 10.75 14.04
N VAL A 193 -4.02 9.77 14.10
CA VAL A 193 -5.39 9.96 14.61
C VAL A 193 -5.39 9.84 16.12
#